data_AF-A0A931DQQ6-F1
#
_entry.id   AF-A0A931DQQ6-F1
#
_cell.length_a   1.000
_cell.length_b   1.000
_cell.length_c   1.000
_cell.angle_alpha   90.00
_cell.angle_beta   90.00
_cell.angle_gamma   90.00
#
_symmetry.space_group_name_H-M   'P 1'
#
loop_
_entity.id
_entity.type
_entity.pdbx_description
1 polymer ?
#
loop_
_entity_poly.entity_id
_entity_poly.type
_entity_poly.pdbx_seq_one_letter_code
_entity_poly.pdbx_strand_id
1 'polypeptide(L)'
;MYCSTCGDERDFEQPPCRDGHGADCPERACTACGTAVLVGFPPPVEAGGTVRGPAVRDPAAGRPAPSARAAASDPSVPDRTSSQRAVA
;
A
#
# COMPACT_ATOMS: atom_id res chain seq x y z
N MET A 1 -16.15 31.57 -24.01
CA MET A 1 -16.74 30.86 -22.83
C MET A 1 -16.70 31.82 -21.65
N TYR A 2 -17.61 31.75 -20.68
CA TYR A 2 -17.60 32.72 -19.58
C TYR A 2 -16.55 32.38 -18.51
N CYS A 3 -15.72 33.35 -18.14
CA CYS A 3 -14.77 33.25 -17.04
C CYS A 3 -15.35 33.95 -15.80
N SER A 4 -15.63 33.19 -14.74
CA SER A 4 -16.14 33.74 -13.47
C SER A 4 -15.15 34.65 -12.74
N THR A 5 -13.85 34.46 -12.96
CA THR A 5 -12.81 35.32 -12.38
C THR A 5 -12.69 36.66 -13.10
N CYS A 6 -12.80 36.68 -14.44
CA CYS A 6 -12.75 37.92 -15.22
C CYS A 6 -14.10 38.66 -15.22
N GLY A 7 -15.21 37.93 -15.11
CA GLY A 7 -16.55 38.50 -15.13
C GLY A 7 -17.15 38.66 -16.54
N ASP A 8 -16.59 37.99 -17.55
CA ASP A 8 -16.96 38.15 -18.95
C ASP A 8 -16.58 36.94 -19.83
N GLU A 9 -16.89 37.03 -21.12
CA GLU A 9 -16.51 36.01 -22.11
C GLU A 9 -15.03 36.11 -22.48
N ARG A 10 -14.33 34.98 -22.39
CA ARG A 10 -12.90 34.85 -22.69
C ARG A 10 -12.62 33.65 -23.59
N ASP A 11 -11.44 33.71 -24.20
CA ASP A 11 -10.81 32.57 -24.87
C ASP A 11 -10.16 31.65 -23.83
N PHE A 12 -10.15 30.36 -24.15
CA PHE A 12 -9.59 29.34 -23.29
C PHE A 12 -8.71 28.40 -24.10
N GLU A 13 -7.53 28.11 -23.57
CA GLU A 13 -6.59 27.15 -24.14
C GLU A 13 -6.55 25.85 -23.31
N GLN A 14 -6.03 24.79 -23.91
CA GLN A 14 -5.78 23.53 -23.20
C GLN A 14 -4.29 23.46 -22.87
N PRO A 15 -3.89 23.71 -21.61
CA PRO A 15 -2.49 23.61 -21.23
C PRO A 15 -1.99 22.15 -21.30
N PRO A 16 -0.67 21.93 -21.37
CA PRO A 16 -0.10 20.59 -21.30
C PRO A 16 -0.53 19.85 -20.02
N CYS A 17 -1.34 18.81 -20.19
CA CYS A 17 -1.85 18.01 -19.08
C CYS A 17 -0.82 16.97 -18.63
N ARG A 18 -0.45 16.97 -17.34
CA ARG A 18 0.47 15.97 -16.76
C ARG A 18 -0.19 14.61 -16.49
N ASP A 19 -1.51 14.56 -16.43
CA ASP A 19 -2.25 13.33 -16.13
C ASP A 19 -2.36 12.37 -17.33
N GLY A 20 -1.79 12.76 -18.48
CA GLY A 20 -1.70 11.89 -19.65
C GLY A 20 -2.91 11.90 -20.58
N HIS A 21 -3.85 12.84 -20.40
CA HIS A 21 -5.05 12.94 -21.23
C HIS A 21 -4.80 13.54 -22.63
N GLY A 22 -3.64 14.13 -22.88
CA GLY A 22 -3.31 14.72 -24.18
C GLY A 22 -4.37 15.73 -24.65
N ALA A 23 -4.84 15.57 -25.89
CA ALA A 23 -5.85 16.42 -26.51
C ALA A 23 -7.26 16.25 -25.91
N ASP A 24 -7.53 15.14 -25.22
CA ASP A 24 -8.81 14.86 -24.56
C ASP A 24 -8.86 15.38 -23.12
N CYS A 25 -7.85 16.15 -22.67
CA CYS A 25 -7.89 16.75 -21.34
C CYS A 25 -9.11 17.67 -21.18
N PRO A 26 -9.97 17.46 -20.17
CA PRO A 26 -11.15 18.30 -19.95
C PRO A 26 -10.80 19.69 -19.42
N GLU A 27 -9.55 19.92 -19.02
CA GLU A 27 -9.09 21.20 -18.52
C GLU A 27 -9.00 22.25 -19.65
N ARG A 28 -9.54 23.43 -19.38
CA ARG A 28 -9.40 24.62 -20.22
C ARG A 28 -9.03 25.81 -19.33
N ALA A 29 -7.91 26.47 -19.62
CA ALA A 29 -7.43 27.64 -18.90
C ALA A 29 -7.77 28.93 -19.64
N CYS A 30 -8.30 29.93 -18.94
CA CYS A 30 -8.54 31.26 -19.50
C CYS A 30 -7.21 31.88 -19.93
N THR A 31 -7.10 32.31 -21.19
CA THR A 31 -5.85 32.87 -21.72
C THR A 31 -5.48 34.23 -21.11
N ALA A 32 -6.44 34.90 -20.47
CA ALA A 32 -6.23 36.21 -19.85
C ALA A 32 -5.79 36.13 -18.38
N CYS A 33 -6.40 35.24 -17.58
CA CYS A 33 -6.17 35.18 -16.13
C CYS A 33 -5.65 33.83 -15.62
N GLY A 34 -5.62 32.80 -16.45
CA GLY A 34 -5.14 31.45 -16.09
C GLY A 34 -6.14 30.59 -15.30
N THR A 35 -7.34 31.08 -14.96
CA THR A 35 -8.35 30.27 -14.27
C THR A 35 -8.77 29.08 -15.14
N ALA A 36 -8.68 27.87 -14.56
CA ALA A 36 -9.06 26.63 -15.23
C ALA A 36 -10.53 26.24 -14.97
N VAL A 37 -11.19 25.71 -16.00
CA VAL A 37 -12.53 25.11 -15.94
C VAL A 37 -12.51 23.71 -16.57
N LEU A 38 -13.42 22.83 -16.14
CA LEU A 38 -13.58 21.49 -16.71
C LEU A 38 -14.74 21.48 -17.72
N VAL A 39 -14.46 21.06 -18.95
CA VAL A 39 -15.44 20.89 -20.02
C VAL A 39 -15.39 19.48 -20.60
N GLY A 40 -16.56 18.93 -20.92
CA GLY A 40 -16.67 17.59 -21.50
C GLY A 40 -16.24 16.51 -20.52
N PHE A 41 -16.98 16.34 -19.42
CA PHE A 41 -16.74 15.24 -18.49
C PHE A 41 -16.88 13.91 -19.26
N PRO A 42 -15.87 13.02 -19.24
CA PRO A 42 -16.05 11.70 -19.82
C PRO A 42 -17.19 10.99 -19.08
N PRO A 43 -17.91 10.06 -19.74
CA PRO A 43 -18.89 9.23 -19.04
C PRO A 43 -18.22 8.59 -17.83
N PRO A 44 -18.95 8.39 -16.71
CA PRO A 44 -18.36 7.79 -15.52
C PRO A 44 -17.65 6.50 -15.89
N VAL A 45 -16.32 6.51 -15.72
CA VAL A 45 -15.54 5.29 -15.88
C VAL A 45 -15.82 4.46 -14.64
N GLU A 46 -16.25 3.21 -14.83
CA GLU A 46 -16.25 2.24 -13.73
C GLU A 46 -14.81 2.21 -13.21
N ALA A 47 -14.58 2.71 -12.00
CA ALA A 47 -13.25 2.83 -11.41
C ALA A 47 -12.70 1.42 -11.14
N GLY A 48 -12.17 0.79 -12.19
CA GLY A 48 -11.60 -0.57 -12.19
C GLY A 48 -10.23 -0.63 -11.52
N GLY A 49 -10.04 0.12 -10.43
CA GLY A 49 -8.82 0.14 -9.66
C GLY A 49 -9.13 -0.21 -8.22
N THR A 50 -8.95 -1.48 -7.85
CA THR A 50 -8.67 -1.79 -6.44
C THR A 50 -7.37 -1.08 -6.08
N VAL A 51 -7.48 0.07 -5.42
CA VAL A 51 -6.36 0.68 -4.71
C VAL A 51 -5.92 -0.37 -3.69
N ARG A 52 -4.86 -1.13 -4.01
CA ARG A 52 -4.21 -1.98 -3.03
C ARG A 52 -3.55 -1.02 -2.06
N GLY A 53 -4.22 -0.77 -0.94
CA GLY A 53 -3.68 0.01 0.17
C GLY A 53 -2.31 -0.54 0.59
N PRO A 54 -1.48 0.26 1.28
CA PRO A 54 -0.17 -0.19 1.73
C PRO A 54 -0.36 -1.47 2.54
N ALA A 55 0.35 -2.52 2.15
CA ALA A 55 0.39 -3.75 2.93
C ALA A 55 1.07 -3.41 4.27
N VAL A 56 0.27 -3.15 5.29
CA VAL A 56 0.75 -3.17 6.68
C VAL A 56 1.37 -4.54 6.89
N ARG A 57 2.70 -4.55 7.04
CA ARG A 57 3.42 -5.76 7.42
C ARG A 57 3.02 -6.05 8.87
N ASP A 58 2.31 -7.13 9.08
CA ASP A 58 2.01 -7.65 10.40
C ASP A 58 3.34 -7.99 11.10
N PRO A 59 3.70 -7.31 12.21
CA PRO A 59 4.96 -7.57 12.92
C PRO A 59 4.99 -8.96 13.57
N ALA A 60 3.87 -9.68 13.60
CA ALA A 60 3.76 -11.03 14.13
C ALA A 60 4.35 -12.13 13.20
N ALA A 61 4.67 -11.83 11.94
CA ALA A 61 5.29 -12.80 11.01
C ALA A 61 6.78 -13.10 11.33
N GLY A 62 7.30 -12.58 12.44
CA GLY A 62 8.68 -12.71 12.87
C GLY A 62 8.87 -13.61 14.09
N ARG A 63 8.41 -14.86 14.08
CA ARG A 63 9.02 -15.90 14.93
C ARG A 63 8.86 -17.28 14.33
N PRO A 64 9.93 -17.92 13.81
CA PRO A 64 9.86 -19.35 13.56
C PRO A 64 9.61 -20.07 14.89
N ALA A 65 8.66 -21.00 14.88
CA ALA A 65 8.43 -21.88 16.03
C ALA A 65 9.72 -22.63 16.39
N PRO A 66 10.03 -22.85 17.68
CA PRO A 66 11.20 -23.64 18.03
C PRO A 66 11.01 -25.07 17.51
N SER A 67 11.91 -25.50 16.62
CA SER A 67 11.97 -26.87 16.13
C SER A 67 12.11 -27.81 17.32
N ALA A 68 11.15 -28.73 17.50
CA ALA A 68 11.22 -29.76 18.52
C ALA A 68 12.51 -30.56 18.33
N ARG A 69 13.45 -30.43 19.28
CA ARG A 69 14.58 -31.35 19.38
C ARG A 69 14.03 -32.71 19.78
N ALA A 70 14.16 -33.69 18.87
CA ALA A 70 13.93 -35.08 19.19
C ALA A 70 14.86 -35.48 20.34
N ALA A 71 14.27 -35.90 21.46
CA ALA A 71 14.98 -36.54 22.54
C ALA A 71 15.47 -37.91 22.06
N ALA A 72 16.74 -38.00 21.70
CA ALA A 72 17.42 -39.28 21.61
C ALA A 72 17.65 -39.76 23.04
N SER A 73 17.06 -40.90 23.39
CA SER A 73 17.33 -41.62 24.63
C SER A 73 18.81 -41.98 24.70
N ASP A 74 19.49 -41.53 25.75
CA ASP A 74 20.87 -41.92 26.06
C ASP A 74 20.85 -43.31 26.72
N PRO A 75 21.45 -44.36 26.13
CA PRO A 75 21.43 -45.70 26.70
C PRO A 75 22.53 -45.95 27.76
N SER A 76 23.20 -44.94 28.31
CA SER A 76 24.26 -45.14 29.32
C SER A 76 23.81 -44.76 30.72
N VAL A 77 22.85 -45.51 31.28
CA VAL A 77 22.68 -45.59 32.74
C VAL A 77 23.07 -46.99 33.20
N PRO A 78 24.28 -47.20 33.78
CA PRO A 78 24.50 -48.40 34.57
C PRO A 78 23.75 -48.26 35.90
N ASP A 79 22.82 -49.19 36.12
CA ASP A 79 22.09 -49.38 37.36
C ASP A 79 23.07 -49.69 38.52
N ARG A 80 23.02 -48.89 39.58
CA ARG A 80 23.67 -49.23 40.86
C ARG A 80 22.66 -49.22 42.00
N THR A 81 21.65 -50.09 41.87
CA THR A 81 21.11 -50.79 43.04
C THR A 81 22.19 -51.73 43.58
N SER A 82 23.23 -51.17 44.20
CA SER A 82 24.19 -51.97 44.95
C SER A 82 25.04 -51.08 45.85
N SER A 83 24.98 -51.42 47.13
CA SER A 83 25.91 -51.01 48.18
C SER A 83 25.70 -49.57 48.68
N GLN A 84 24.63 -49.31 49.43
CA GLN A 84 24.48 -49.70 50.85
C GLN A 84 25.54 -49.10 51.79
N ARG A 85 24.99 -48.42 52.80
CA ARG A 85 25.30 -48.47 54.24
C ARG A 85 26.20 -47.40 54.88
N ALA A 86 25.66 -46.94 56.03
CA ALA A 86 26.24 -46.23 57.18
C ALA A 86 26.42 -44.71 57.00
N VAL A 87 25.58 -43.82 57.56
CA VAL A 87 25.38 -43.45 58.98
C VAL A 87 26.65 -43.48 59.85
N ALA A 88 27.20 -42.29 60.14
CA ALA A 88 27.28 -41.69 61.48
C ALA A 88 27.90 -40.29 61.36
#